data_AF-A0A120FG48-F1
#
_entry.id   AF-A0A120FG48-F1
#
_cell.length_a   1.000
_cell.length_b   1.000
_cell.length_c   1.000
_cell.angle_alpha   90.00
_cell.angle_beta   90.00
_cell.angle_gamma   90.00
#
_symmetry.space_group_name_H-M   'P 1'
#
loop_
_entity.id
_entity.type
_entity.pdbx_description
1 polymer ?
#
loop_
_entity_poly.entity_id
_entity_poly.type
_entity_poly.pdbx_seq_one_letter_code
_entity_poly.pdbx_strand_id
1 'polypeptide(L)'
;MQTLDTELFETAPATSSTNNANGIVNSVATSYIIERPSQTGKSSVYYVRLSDDEHAELSVSVRALDVLRTSKDDPATYVSVNLILDKNSGIWGSKLRKYSTLREVLEGVAAKLRKPHKYVRGRVGEDLSVKQLTAINQILSAIGVSQIAVPAK
;
A
#
# COMPACT_ATOMS: atom_id res chain seq x y z
N MET A 1 29.72 -47.75 -12.25
CA MET A 1 30.08 -46.39 -12.71
C MET A 1 28.79 -45.61 -12.86
N GLN A 2 28.77 -44.40 -12.32
CA GLN A 2 27.61 -43.62 -11.89
C GLN A 2 26.58 -43.34 -12.99
N THR A 3 25.31 -43.52 -12.65
CA THR A 3 24.17 -42.84 -13.27
C THR A 3 24.26 -41.35 -12.94
N LEU A 4 24.28 -40.51 -13.97
CA LEU A 4 24.23 -39.06 -13.86
C LEU A 4 22.79 -38.65 -13.52
N ASP A 5 22.54 -38.37 -12.23
CA ASP A 5 21.32 -37.74 -11.75
C ASP A 5 21.19 -36.35 -12.38
N THR A 6 20.35 -36.27 -13.41
CA THR A 6 20.04 -35.04 -14.15
C THR A 6 18.69 -34.49 -13.68
N GLU A 7 18.56 -34.24 -12.37
CA GLU A 7 17.39 -33.59 -11.77
C GLU A 7 17.80 -32.53 -10.74
N LEU A 8 18.78 -31.68 -11.07
CA LEU A 8 19.29 -30.64 -10.15
C LEU A 8 18.80 -29.22 -10.45
N PHE A 9 17.82 -29.03 -11.33
CA PHE A 9 17.23 -27.72 -11.59
C PHE A 9 15.72 -27.79 -11.81
N GLU A 10 15.01 -28.28 -10.79
CA GLU A 10 13.61 -27.92 -10.58
C GLU A 10 13.57 -26.90 -9.43
N THR A 11 13.94 -25.66 -9.72
CA THR A 11 13.62 -24.53 -8.82
C THR A 11 12.13 -24.28 -8.89
N ALA A 12 11.36 -25.05 -8.12
CA ALA A 12 10.05 -24.63 -7.68
C ALA A 12 10.22 -23.26 -7.00
N PRO A 13 9.41 -22.23 -7.33
CA PRO A 13 9.45 -21.00 -6.57
C PRO A 13 9.06 -21.36 -5.14
N ALA A 14 9.99 -21.18 -4.20
CA ALA A 14 9.72 -21.33 -2.79
C ALA A 14 8.60 -20.33 -2.44
N THR A 15 7.36 -20.82 -2.41
CA THR A 15 6.25 -20.17 -1.75
C THR A 15 6.62 -20.08 -0.28
N SER A 16 7.30 -19.00 0.06
CA SER A 16 7.69 -18.65 1.42
C SER A 16 6.44 -18.22 2.19
N SER A 17 5.51 -19.14 2.40
CA SER A 17 4.43 -19.00 3.38
C SER A 17 4.98 -19.43 4.73
N THR A 18 5.79 -18.58 5.35
CA THR A 18 6.08 -18.71 6.77
C THR A 18 4.90 -18.17 7.55
N ASN A 19 3.88 -19.01 7.67
CA ASN A 19 2.83 -18.91 8.69
C ASN A 19 3.47 -19.15 10.07
N ASN A 20 4.14 -18.14 10.63
CA ASN A 20 4.54 -18.16 12.03
C ASN A 20 3.29 -18.03 12.91
N ALA A 21 3.21 -18.82 13.98
CA ALA A 21 2.03 -18.96 14.84
C ALA A 21 1.55 -17.68 15.57
N ASN A 22 2.30 -16.57 15.49
CA ASN A 22 1.88 -15.22 15.92
C ASN A 22 1.71 -14.21 14.76
N GLY A 23 1.90 -14.65 13.52
CA GLY A 23 1.73 -13.85 12.29
C GLY A 23 2.72 -12.71 12.09
N ILE A 24 3.77 -12.59 12.92
CA ILE A 24 4.80 -11.54 12.82
C ILE A 24 5.98 -12.07 11.99
N VAL A 25 6.33 -11.34 10.92
CA VAL A 25 7.47 -11.62 10.03
C VAL A 25 8.57 -10.56 10.18
N ASN A 26 9.81 -10.87 9.79
CA ASN A 26 10.93 -9.91 9.84
C ASN A 26 10.99 -9.02 8.58
N SER A 27 10.61 -9.57 7.43
CA SER A 27 10.63 -8.89 6.14
C SER A 27 9.50 -9.43 5.26
N VAL A 28 9.20 -8.72 4.18
CA VAL A 28 8.24 -9.14 3.15
C VAL A 28 8.92 -9.03 1.80
N ALA A 29 9.21 -10.17 1.18
CA ALA A 29 9.88 -10.20 -0.12
C ALA A 29 8.95 -9.80 -1.27
N THR A 30 7.69 -10.23 -1.23
CA THR A 30 6.72 -10.03 -2.31
C THR A 30 5.41 -9.53 -1.75
N SER A 31 4.77 -8.60 -2.45
CA SER A 31 3.48 -8.04 -2.07
C SER A 31 2.35 -9.05 -2.23
N TYR A 32 1.41 -9.07 -1.29
CA TYR A 32 0.29 -10.01 -1.30
C TYR A 32 -0.98 -9.44 -0.64
N ILE A 33 -2.13 -10.01 -0.99
CA ILE A 33 -3.43 -9.65 -0.43
C ILE A 33 -3.69 -10.42 0.87
N ILE A 34 -4.20 -9.71 1.86
CA ILE A 34 -4.68 -10.23 3.14
C ILE A 34 -6.18 -9.97 3.24
N GLU A 35 -6.97 -11.02 3.38
CA GLU A 35 -8.39 -10.91 3.66
C GLU A 35 -8.61 -10.74 5.18
N ARG A 36 -9.43 -9.76 5.57
CA ARG A 36 -9.86 -9.58 6.96
C ARG A 36 -11.39 -9.48 7.04
N PRO A 37 -12.02 -10.10 8.05
CA PRO A 37 -13.45 -9.96 8.25
C PRO A 37 -13.82 -8.50 8.53
N SER A 38 -14.94 -8.05 7.98
CA SER A 38 -15.46 -6.71 8.26
C SER A 38 -15.99 -6.63 9.68
N GLN A 39 -15.61 -5.58 10.42
CA GLN A 39 -16.16 -5.30 11.76
C GLN A 39 -17.68 -5.08 11.77
N THR A 40 -18.28 -4.82 10.61
CA THR A 40 -19.71 -4.51 10.47
C THR A 40 -20.55 -5.69 9.94
N GLY A 41 -19.98 -6.90 9.88
CA GLY A 41 -20.66 -8.10 9.37
C GLY A 41 -20.92 -8.09 7.86
N LYS A 42 -20.33 -7.12 7.13
CA LYS A 42 -20.36 -7.05 5.67
C LYS A 42 -19.29 -7.97 5.05
N SER A 43 -19.21 -7.94 3.71
CA SER A 43 -18.13 -8.58 2.93
C SER A 43 -16.74 -8.28 3.50
N SER A 44 -15.85 -9.26 3.43
CA SER A 44 -14.47 -9.13 3.85
C SER A 44 -13.77 -7.93 3.19
N VAL A 45 -12.84 -7.34 3.92
CA VAL A 45 -12.01 -6.23 3.44
C VAL A 45 -10.64 -6.76 3.07
N TYR A 46 -10.21 -6.46 1.85
CA TYR A 46 -8.90 -6.82 1.33
C TYR A 46 -7.87 -5.74 1.66
N TYR A 47 -6.78 -6.16 2.28
CA TYR A 47 -5.61 -5.37 2.57
C TYR A 47 -4.43 -5.84 1.72
N VAL A 48 -3.51 -4.95 1.42
CA VAL A 48 -2.26 -5.27 0.72
C VAL A 48 -1.14 -5.13 1.72
N ARG A 49 -0.38 -6.21 1.89
CA ARG A 49 0.92 -6.16 2.54
C ARG A 49 1.97 -6.01 1.46
N LEU A 50 2.61 -4.85 1.43
CA LEU A 50 3.65 -4.55 0.46
C LEU A 50 4.97 -5.24 0.83
N SER A 51 5.75 -5.57 -0.19
CA SER A 51 7.17 -5.88 -0.06
C SER A 51 7.90 -4.73 0.61
N ASP A 52 9.09 -4.98 1.18
CA ASP A 52 9.88 -3.92 1.81
C ASP A 52 10.20 -2.78 0.82
N ASP A 53 10.50 -3.12 -0.44
CA ASP A 53 10.84 -2.15 -1.49
C ASP A 53 9.63 -1.28 -1.87
N GLU A 54 8.49 -1.89 -2.19
CA GLU A 54 7.26 -1.16 -2.54
C GLU A 54 6.74 -0.34 -1.36
N HIS A 55 6.90 -0.85 -0.14
CA HIS A 55 6.55 -0.11 1.06
C HIS A 55 7.43 1.14 1.24
N ALA A 56 8.73 1.03 0.98
CA ALA A 56 9.65 2.16 1.03
C ALA A 56 9.30 3.21 -0.03
N GLU A 57 9.06 2.78 -1.27
CA GLU A 57 8.64 3.65 -2.39
C GLU A 57 7.34 4.39 -2.07
N LEU A 58 6.33 3.66 -1.57
CA LEU A 58 5.07 4.25 -1.12
C LEU A 58 5.30 5.32 -0.05
N SER A 59 6.13 5.00 0.95
CA SER A 59 6.38 5.88 2.08
C SER A 59 7.05 7.18 1.66
N VAL A 60 8.02 7.09 0.75
CA VAL A 60 8.67 8.27 0.15
C VAL A 60 7.65 9.09 -0.64
N SER A 61 6.86 8.44 -1.50
CA SER A 61 5.88 9.12 -2.35
C SER A 61 4.79 9.83 -1.54
N VAL A 62 4.23 9.16 -0.53
CA VAL A 62 3.23 9.74 0.37
C VAL A 62 3.80 10.92 1.15
N ARG A 63 5.05 10.81 1.65
CA ARG A 63 5.71 11.91 2.35
C ARG A 63 5.96 13.10 1.42
N ALA A 64 6.42 12.86 0.19
CA ALA A 64 6.63 13.89 -0.80
C ALA A 64 5.32 14.62 -1.15
N LEU A 65 4.24 13.87 -1.37
CA LEU A 65 2.90 14.42 -1.60
C LEU A 65 2.40 15.27 -0.41
N ASP A 66 2.66 14.83 0.82
CA ASP A 66 2.29 15.56 2.04
C ASP A 66 3.05 16.90 2.15
N VAL A 67 4.28 16.96 1.65
CA VAL A 67 5.05 18.21 1.54
C VAL A 67 4.52 19.08 0.40
N LEU A 68 4.41 18.54 -0.82
CA LEU A 68 4.00 19.28 -2.02
C LEU A 68 2.62 19.92 -1.88
N ARG A 69 1.67 19.28 -1.18
CA ARG A 69 0.34 19.86 -0.95
C ARG A 69 0.35 21.07 -0.01
N THR A 70 1.45 21.33 0.70
CA THR A 70 1.60 22.41 1.69
C THR A 70 2.66 23.45 1.32
N SER A 71 3.69 23.07 0.55
CA SER A 71 4.72 23.99 0.08
C SER A 71 4.12 24.98 -0.93
N LYS A 72 4.39 26.27 -0.72
CA LYS A 72 3.99 27.37 -1.61
C LYS A 72 5.16 27.92 -2.41
N ASP A 73 6.33 27.26 -2.34
CA ASP A 73 7.56 27.70 -2.99
C ASP A 73 7.44 27.63 -4.53
N ASP A 74 6.64 26.67 -5.02
CA ASP A 74 6.18 26.60 -6.40
C ASP A 74 4.64 26.63 -6.44
N PRO A 75 4.03 27.80 -6.67
CA PRO A 75 2.58 27.95 -6.73
C PRO A 75 1.91 27.12 -7.81
N ALA A 76 2.57 26.87 -8.94
CA ALA A 76 2.00 26.10 -10.04
C ALA A 76 1.85 24.63 -9.64
N THR A 77 2.92 24.05 -9.06
CA THR A 77 2.88 22.69 -8.52
C THR A 77 1.91 22.56 -7.35
N TYR A 78 1.91 23.53 -6.43
CA TYR A 78 0.95 23.57 -5.31
C TYR A 78 -0.50 23.51 -5.80
N VAL A 79 -0.89 24.37 -6.75
CA VAL A 79 -2.25 24.42 -7.28
C VAL A 79 -2.59 23.11 -8.00
N SER A 80 -1.73 22.62 -8.88
CA SER A 80 -1.94 21.38 -9.63
C SER A 80 -2.14 20.16 -8.74
N VAL A 81 -1.30 19.99 -7.71
CA VAL A 81 -1.42 18.89 -6.74
C VAL A 81 -2.74 19.01 -5.96
N ASN A 82 -3.08 20.20 -5.46
CA ASN A 82 -4.29 20.38 -4.68
C ASN A 82 -5.57 20.16 -5.51
N LEU A 83 -5.58 20.55 -6.79
CA LEU A 83 -6.68 20.24 -7.73
C LEU A 83 -6.90 18.73 -7.93
N ILE A 84 -5.82 17.94 -7.95
CA ILE A 84 -5.92 16.48 -7.99
C ILE A 84 -6.50 15.96 -6.67
N LEU A 85 -5.98 16.44 -5.54
CA LEU A 85 -6.36 15.97 -4.22
C LEU A 85 -7.82 16.26 -3.85
N ASP A 86 -8.43 17.30 -4.43
CA ASP A 86 -9.83 17.65 -4.17
C ASP A 86 -10.83 16.78 -4.95
N LYS A 87 -10.35 15.93 -5.87
CA LYS A 87 -11.20 14.96 -6.59
C LYS A 87 -11.73 13.87 -5.66
N ASN A 88 -12.88 13.31 -6.04
CA ASN A 88 -13.50 12.18 -5.35
C ASN A 88 -12.63 10.91 -5.47
N SER A 89 -12.36 10.24 -4.36
CA SER A 89 -11.58 8.99 -4.29
C SER A 89 -12.39 7.72 -4.64
N GLY A 90 -13.72 7.82 -4.75
CA GLY A 90 -14.62 6.68 -4.85
C GLY A 90 -14.82 5.90 -3.55
N ILE A 91 -14.15 6.29 -2.46
CA ILE A 91 -14.29 5.65 -1.14
C ILE A 91 -15.34 6.40 -0.33
N TRP A 92 -16.37 5.70 0.15
CA TRP A 92 -17.37 6.29 1.05
C TRP A 92 -16.84 6.41 2.48
N GLY A 93 -16.75 7.65 2.98
CA GLY A 93 -16.34 7.94 4.35
C GLY A 93 -17.52 7.89 5.31
N SER A 94 -17.66 6.79 6.07
CA SER A 94 -18.78 6.60 7.00
C SER A 94 -18.92 7.71 8.06
N LYS A 95 -17.80 8.22 8.57
CA LYS A 95 -17.77 9.32 9.54
C LYS A 95 -18.24 10.65 8.95
N LEU A 96 -17.86 10.93 7.71
CA LEU A 96 -18.17 12.19 7.02
C LEU A 96 -19.52 12.15 6.30
N ARG A 97 -20.13 10.96 6.16
CA ARG A 97 -21.37 10.71 5.40
C ARG A 97 -21.32 11.26 3.97
N LYS A 98 -20.13 11.26 3.37
CA LYS A 98 -19.87 11.66 1.98
C LYS A 98 -18.78 10.78 1.38
N TYR A 99 -18.62 10.83 0.06
CA TYR A 99 -17.43 10.30 -0.58
C TYR A 99 -16.20 11.08 -0.15
N SER A 100 -15.15 10.36 0.21
CA SER A 100 -13.88 10.96 0.59
C SER A 100 -13.16 11.50 -0.62
N THR A 101 -12.45 12.61 -0.42
CA THR A 101 -11.55 13.15 -1.44
C THR A 101 -10.24 12.37 -1.44
N LEU A 102 -9.45 12.49 -2.51
CA LEU A 102 -8.10 11.94 -2.58
C LEU A 102 -7.20 12.54 -1.47
N ARG A 103 -7.44 13.80 -1.07
CA ARG A 103 -6.80 14.44 0.09
C ARG A 103 -7.06 13.68 1.39
N GLU A 104 -8.33 13.39 1.68
CA GLU A 104 -8.72 12.69 2.92
C GLU A 104 -8.11 11.27 2.94
N VAL A 105 -8.03 10.61 1.78
CA VAL A 105 -7.36 9.31 1.67
C VAL A 105 -5.86 9.42 1.91
N LEU A 106 -5.19 10.41 1.30
CA LEU A 106 -3.76 10.67 1.51
C LEU A 106 -3.45 10.92 2.98
N GLU A 107 -4.25 11.74 3.68
CA GLU A 107 -4.07 12.01 5.11
C GLU A 107 -4.25 10.75 5.95
N GLY A 108 -5.27 9.93 5.64
CA GLY A 108 -5.49 8.65 6.31
C GLY A 108 -4.35 7.65 6.07
N VAL A 109 -3.80 7.60 4.86
CA VAL A 109 -2.65 6.74 4.52
C VAL A 109 -1.38 7.25 5.20
N ALA A 110 -1.10 8.56 5.16
CA ALA A 110 0.04 9.15 5.85
C ALA A 110 0.01 8.87 7.36
N ALA A 111 -1.16 8.95 7.98
CA ALA A 111 -1.34 8.61 9.39
C ALA A 111 -1.07 7.12 9.68
N LYS A 112 -1.44 6.21 8.77
CA LYS A 112 -1.14 4.78 8.87
C LYS A 112 0.35 4.50 8.70
N LEU A 113 1.01 5.17 7.75
CA LEU A 113 2.43 5.02 7.47
C LEU A 113 3.34 5.54 8.59
N ARG A 114 2.80 6.28 9.57
CA ARG A 114 3.53 6.74 10.76
C ARG A 114 3.43 5.79 11.96
N LYS A 115 2.57 4.76 11.90
CA LYS A 115 2.35 3.83 13.00
C LYS A 115 3.24 2.60 12.88
N PRO A 116 3.68 1.97 13.99
CA PRO A 116 4.41 0.72 13.92
C PRO A 116 3.56 -0.39 13.29
N HIS A 117 4.17 -1.19 12.41
CA HIS A 117 3.49 -2.29 11.74
C HIS A 117 3.24 -3.44 12.72
N LYS A 118 1.98 -3.86 12.88
CA LYS A 118 1.59 -4.92 13.85
C LYS A 118 2.23 -6.28 13.56
N TYR A 119 2.41 -6.62 12.27
CA TYR A 119 2.83 -7.95 11.80
C TYR A 119 4.21 -7.99 11.10
N VAL A 120 4.92 -6.87 10.96
CA VAL A 120 6.25 -6.86 10.34
C VAL A 120 7.17 -6.16 11.32
N ARG A 121 8.09 -6.93 11.91
CA ARG A 121 8.93 -6.46 13.02
C ARG A 121 9.80 -5.30 12.55
N GLY A 122 9.80 -4.20 13.31
CA GLY A 122 10.63 -3.02 13.03
C GLY A 122 10.13 -2.14 11.87
N ARG A 123 9.14 -2.57 11.09
CA ARG A 123 8.56 -1.75 10.01
C ARG A 123 7.64 -0.68 10.61
N VAL A 124 7.76 0.55 10.09
CA VAL A 124 6.82 1.64 10.36
C VAL A 124 5.90 1.77 9.15
N GLY A 125 4.60 1.59 9.37
CA GLY A 125 3.53 1.74 8.39
C GLY A 125 2.60 0.53 8.38
N GLU A 126 1.29 0.73 8.52
CA GLU A 126 0.31 -0.36 8.52
C GLU A 126 -0.09 -0.81 7.10
N ASP A 127 -0.60 -2.04 6.99
CA ASP A 127 -1.23 -2.55 5.76
C ASP A 127 -2.33 -1.58 5.27
N LEU A 128 -2.32 -1.30 3.96
CA LEU A 128 -3.35 -0.47 3.31
C LEU A 128 -4.48 -1.34 2.79
N SER A 129 -5.71 -0.82 2.77
CA SER A 129 -6.75 -1.51 2.01
C SER A 129 -6.48 -1.39 0.52
N VAL A 130 -6.93 -2.36 -0.28
CA VAL A 130 -6.80 -2.30 -1.76
C VAL A 130 -7.37 -0.99 -2.28
N LYS A 131 -8.53 -0.55 -1.78
CA LYS A 131 -9.16 0.73 -2.15
C LYS A 131 -8.26 1.94 -1.85
N GLN A 132 -7.60 1.95 -0.69
CA GLN A 132 -6.67 3.02 -0.33
C GLN A 132 -5.46 3.04 -1.27
N LEU A 133 -4.86 1.88 -1.54
CA LEU A 133 -3.73 1.79 -2.47
C LEU A 133 -4.11 2.22 -3.89
N THR A 134 -5.29 1.81 -4.38
CA THR A 134 -5.83 2.27 -5.66
C THR A 134 -6.01 3.79 -5.71
N ALA A 135 -6.57 4.39 -4.67
CA ALA A 135 -6.72 5.84 -4.59
C ALA A 135 -5.38 6.57 -4.55
N ILE A 136 -4.36 6.04 -3.86
CA ILE A 136 -3.00 6.60 -3.91
C ILE A 136 -2.42 6.48 -5.33
N ASN A 137 -2.57 5.33 -6.00
CA ASN A 137 -2.11 5.15 -7.37
C ASN A 137 -2.79 6.09 -8.38
N GLN A 138 -4.04 6.52 -8.12
CA GLN A 138 -4.69 7.57 -8.91
C GLN A 138 -4.00 8.92 -8.74
N ILE A 139 -3.56 9.26 -7.52
CA ILE A 139 -2.78 10.48 -7.26
C ILE A 139 -1.44 10.39 -7.98
N LEU A 140 -0.70 9.29 -7.79
CA LEU A 140 0.63 9.09 -8.39
C LEU A 140 0.57 9.18 -9.92
N SER A 141 -0.39 8.50 -10.54
CA SER A 141 -0.58 8.58 -12.00
C SER A 141 -0.93 9.99 -12.47
N ALA A 142 -1.76 10.73 -11.73
CA ALA A 142 -2.12 12.09 -12.09
C ALA A 142 -0.94 13.09 -12.01
N ILE A 143 0.10 12.78 -11.22
CA ILE A 143 1.32 13.59 -11.14
C ILE A 143 2.49 13.00 -11.94
N GLY A 144 2.26 11.96 -12.73
CA GLY A 144 3.29 11.34 -13.59
C GLY A 144 4.29 10.45 -12.85
N VAL A 145 3.96 9.96 -11.66
CA VAL A 145 4.77 9.03 -10.87
C VAL A 145 4.30 7.59 -11.10
N SER A 146 5.24 6.65 -11.08
CA SER A 146 4.97 5.22 -11.18
C SER A 146 3.97 4.75 -10.12
N GLN A 147 3.09 3.85 -10.51
CA GLN A 147 2.11 3.24 -9.61
C GLN A 147 2.71 2.02 -8.92
N ILE A 148 2.24 1.75 -7.72
CA ILE A 148 2.61 0.54 -6.98
C ILE A 148 1.66 -0.57 -7.38
N ALA A 149 2.19 -1.72 -7.76
CA ALA A 149 1.38 -2.84 -8.20
C ALA A 149 0.37 -3.27 -7.12
N VAL A 150 -0.87 -3.47 -7.52
CA VAL A 150 -1.86 -4.16 -6.65
C VAL A 150 -1.77 -5.65 -6.98
N PRO A 151 -1.34 -6.51 -6.05
CA PRO A 151 -1.21 -7.94 -6.33
C PRO A 151 -2.54 -8.53 -6.81
N ALA A 152 -2.47 -9.47 -7.76
CA ALA A 152 -3.64 -10.25 -8.16
C ALA A 152 -4.13 -11.12 -7.00
N LYS A 153 -5.43 -11.42 -7.00
CA LYS A 153 -6.04 -12.34 -6.04
C LYS A 153 -5.64 -13.78 -6.33
#